data_AF-W8EX12-F1
#
_entry.id   AF-W8EX12-F1
#
_cell.length_a   1.000
_cell.length_b   1.000
_cell.length_c   1.000
_cell.angle_alpha   90.00
_cell.angle_beta   90.00
_cell.angle_gamma   90.00
#
_symmetry.space_group_name_H-M   'P 1'
#
loop_
_entity.id
_entity.type
_entity.pdbx_description
1 polymer ?
#
loop_
_entity_poly.entity_id
_entity_poly.type
_entity_poly.pdbx_seq_one_letter_code
_entity_poly.pdbx_strand_id
1 'polypeptide(L)'
;MGQCSKPVDYRSSRLFFYLFPRKPHIYFITTMKKILFLCLGLFLGLIGAASAQSLSPLGVWTNSEKKATFEIYKCGNKLCGKIVSLTVPNDPKTGKPKTDTVNPDPKLRSRPRLGMVFMQGFEYDSDNKWDDGKIYDPESGKTYSCYMKMENANTMEVKGYIGFSLIGKSQTWTRVK
;
A
#
# COMPACT_ATOMS: atom_id res chain seq x y z
N MET A 1 -32.62 -3.90 114.38
CA MET A 1 -33.64 -2.83 114.44
C MET A 1 -33.45 -1.90 113.26
N GLY A 2 -34.53 -1.52 112.56
CA GLY A 2 -34.57 -0.47 111.51
C GLY A 2 -34.15 -0.96 110.11
N GLN A 3 -35.08 -1.24 109.18
CA GLN A 3 -35.71 -0.32 108.20
C GLN A 3 -34.66 0.30 107.25
N CYS A 4 -34.79 0.37 105.92
CA CYS A 4 -35.94 0.73 105.08
C CYS A 4 -35.53 0.46 103.61
N SER A 5 -36.34 -0.24 102.79
CA SER A 5 -37.08 0.26 101.61
C SER A 5 -36.22 0.78 100.42
N LYS A 6 -36.34 0.40 99.14
CA LYS A 6 -37.29 -0.38 98.30
C LYS A 6 -36.53 -0.92 97.07
N PRO A 7 -36.94 -2.03 96.41
CA PRO A 7 -36.51 -2.35 95.05
C PRO A 7 -37.56 -1.91 94.02
N VAL A 8 -37.13 -1.36 92.89
CA VAL A 8 -37.99 -1.16 91.70
C VAL A 8 -37.74 -2.30 90.72
N ASP A 9 -38.86 -2.84 90.27
CA ASP A 9 -39.06 -4.08 89.53
C ASP A 9 -39.19 -3.81 88.01
N TYR A 10 -39.16 -4.92 87.28
CA TYR A 10 -39.92 -5.22 86.05
C TYR A 10 -39.21 -5.29 84.69
N ARG A 11 -38.56 -6.43 84.50
CA ARG A 11 -38.89 -7.47 83.50
C ARG A 11 -39.24 -7.02 82.06
N SER A 12 -38.27 -7.30 81.19
CA SER A 12 -38.38 -7.79 79.81
C SER A 12 -39.72 -8.45 79.42
N SER A 13 -40.29 -8.03 78.28
CA SER A 13 -41.08 -8.89 77.40
C SER A 13 -41.01 -8.39 75.94
N ARG A 14 -40.57 -9.28 75.06
CA ARG A 14 -40.63 -9.19 73.59
C ARG A 14 -42.09 -9.16 73.14
N LEU A 15 -42.38 -8.52 71.99
CA LEU A 15 -43.09 -9.09 70.83
C LEU A 15 -43.30 -8.01 69.73
N PHE A 16 -42.98 -8.40 68.49
CA PHE A 16 -43.60 -8.01 67.20
C PHE A 16 -43.66 -6.53 66.76
N PHE A 17 -43.12 -6.20 65.58
CA PHE A 17 -43.83 -6.21 64.28
C PHE A 17 -42.92 -5.63 63.16
N TYR A 18 -43.11 -6.19 61.95
CA TYR A 18 -42.55 -5.81 60.66
C TYR A 18 -42.64 -4.31 60.32
N LEU A 19 -41.62 -3.75 59.65
CA LEU A 19 -41.76 -2.86 58.48
C LEU A 19 -40.43 -2.77 57.69
N PHE A 20 -40.45 -3.21 56.43
CA PHE A 20 -39.44 -2.89 55.41
C PHE A 20 -39.42 -1.38 55.12
N PRO A 21 -38.29 -0.83 54.64
CA PRO A 21 -38.36 -0.27 53.29
C PRO A 21 -37.32 -0.88 52.36
N ARG A 22 -37.82 -1.46 51.26
CA ARG A 22 -37.07 -1.68 50.02
C ARG A 22 -36.45 -0.34 49.60
N LYS A 23 -35.12 -0.23 49.53
CA LYS A 23 -34.48 0.88 48.79
C LYS A 23 -34.47 0.53 47.30
N PRO A 24 -35.18 1.27 46.43
CA PRO A 24 -35.29 0.92 45.02
C PRO A 24 -34.25 1.66 44.16
N HIS A 25 -33.80 0.97 43.12
CA HIS A 25 -33.49 1.47 41.76
C HIS A 25 -32.39 2.50 41.47
N ILE A 26 -31.95 3.35 42.40
CA ILE A 26 -31.12 4.52 42.00
C ILE A 26 -29.65 4.15 41.78
N TYR A 27 -29.08 3.26 42.59
CA TYR A 27 -27.65 2.91 42.50
C TYR A 27 -27.28 2.11 41.24
N PHE A 28 -28.22 1.37 40.66
CA PHE A 28 -27.96 0.51 39.50
C PHE A 28 -27.80 1.31 38.22
N ILE A 29 -28.63 2.36 38.02
CA ILE A 29 -28.66 3.15 36.77
C ILE A 29 -27.40 4.01 36.60
N THR A 30 -26.89 4.63 37.68
CA THR A 30 -25.67 5.46 37.64
C THR A 30 -24.39 4.67 37.38
N THR A 31 -24.35 3.41 37.80
CA THR A 31 -23.19 2.52 37.61
C THR A 31 -23.14 1.97 36.18
N MET A 32 -24.29 1.62 35.60
CA MET A 32 -24.36 1.18 34.20
C MET A 32 -23.99 2.28 33.19
N LYS A 33 -24.31 3.55 33.48
CA LYS A 33 -23.97 4.68 32.61
C LYS A 33 -22.44 4.94 32.55
N LYS A 34 -21.73 4.80 33.68
CA LYS A 34 -20.25 4.95 33.73
C LYS A 34 -19.51 3.80 33.06
N ILE A 35 -20.03 2.56 33.16
CA ILE A 35 -19.49 1.40 32.43
C ILE A 35 -19.72 1.55 30.93
N LEU A 36 -20.89 2.07 30.51
CA LEU A 36 -21.18 2.35 29.10
C LEU A 36 -20.22 3.39 28.51
N PHE A 37 -19.88 4.45 29.24
CA PHE A 37 -18.88 5.45 28.81
C PHE A 37 -17.44 4.89 28.79
N LEU A 38 -17.09 3.95 29.69
CA LEU A 38 -15.77 3.32 29.73
C LEU A 38 -15.58 2.29 28.59
N CYS A 39 -16.63 1.53 28.26
CA CYS A 39 -16.62 0.60 27.12
C CYS A 39 -16.64 1.33 25.76
N LEU A 40 -17.34 2.48 25.67
CA LEU A 40 -17.36 3.30 24.45
C LEU A 40 -15.98 3.94 24.16
N GLY A 41 -15.23 4.32 25.21
CA GLY A 41 -13.86 4.82 25.07
C GLY A 41 -12.84 3.74 24.65
N LEU A 42 -13.04 2.48 25.07
CA LEU A 42 -12.12 1.38 24.73
C LEU A 42 -12.27 0.89 23.28
N PHE A 43 -13.43 1.11 22.65
CA PHE A 43 -13.68 0.67 21.26
C PHE A 43 -13.10 1.62 20.19
N LEU A 44 -12.79 2.87 20.55
CA LEU A 44 -12.22 3.87 19.64
C LEU A 44 -10.70 3.75 19.43
N GLY A 45 -10.01 2.93 20.23
CA GLY A 45 -8.54 2.78 20.18
C GLY A 45 -8.00 1.78 19.15
N LEU A 46 -8.86 1.09 18.40
CA LEU A 46 -8.49 0.02 17.47
C LEU A 46 -8.61 0.40 15.98
N ILE A 47 -8.68 1.69 15.66
CA ILE A 47 -8.49 2.15 14.27
C ILE A 47 -6.99 2.04 13.98
N GLY A 48 -6.57 0.84 13.57
CA GLY A 48 -5.20 0.58 13.13
C GLY A 48 -4.81 1.59 12.05
N ALA A 49 -3.63 2.19 12.19
CA ALA A 49 -3.05 3.00 11.14
C ALA A 49 -2.89 2.14 9.88
N ALA A 50 -3.80 2.30 8.91
CA ALA A 50 -3.60 1.78 7.58
C ALA A 50 -2.40 2.55 7.00
N SER A 51 -1.21 1.95 7.05
CA SER A 51 -0.05 2.45 6.33
C SER A 51 -0.40 2.44 4.85
N ALA A 52 -0.66 3.61 4.27
CA ALA A 52 -0.74 3.76 2.83
C ALA A 52 0.64 3.40 2.26
N GLN A 53 0.78 2.18 1.75
CA GLN A 53 2.03 1.74 1.14
C GLN A 53 2.21 2.55 -0.14
N SER A 54 3.19 3.46 -0.16
CA SER A 54 3.46 4.25 -1.36
C SER A 54 3.85 3.30 -2.49
N LEU A 55 3.12 3.35 -3.61
CA LEU A 55 3.47 2.55 -4.76
C LEU A 55 4.77 3.08 -5.36
N SER A 56 5.68 2.18 -5.71
CA SER A 56 6.97 2.54 -6.29
C SER A 56 7.23 1.73 -7.57
N PRO A 57 7.60 2.40 -8.68
CA PRO A 57 7.97 1.73 -9.92
C PRO A 57 9.37 1.13 -9.85
N LEU A 58 10.17 1.44 -8.82
CA LEU A 58 11.52 0.89 -8.68
C LEU A 58 11.49 -0.64 -8.57
N GLY A 59 12.44 -1.29 -9.23
CA GLY A 59 12.60 -2.75 -9.22
C GLY A 59 12.52 -3.37 -10.61
N VAL A 60 12.36 -4.70 -10.65
CA VAL A 60 12.39 -5.48 -11.90
C VAL A 60 10.97 -5.84 -12.35
N TRP A 61 10.71 -5.62 -13.64
CA TRP A 61 9.41 -5.76 -14.28
C TRP A 61 9.50 -6.57 -15.56
N THR A 62 8.38 -7.15 -15.98
CA THR A 62 8.24 -7.77 -17.30
C THR A 62 6.89 -7.39 -17.90
N ASN A 63 6.82 -7.33 -19.23
CA ASN A 63 5.57 -7.07 -19.94
C ASN A 63 4.77 -8.36 -20.14
N SER A 64 3.58 -8.24 -20.72
CA SER A 64 2.70 -9.39 -20.97
C SER A 64 3.33 -10.46 -21.88
N GLU A 65 4.26 -10.08 -22.76
CA GLU A 65 4.96 -11.02 -23.66
C GLU A 65 6.06 -11.83 -22.97
N LYS A 66 6.57 -11.37 -21.82
CA LYS A 66 7.61 -12.04 -21.03
C LYS A 66 8.87 -12.43 -21.81
N LYS A 67 9.21 -11.65 -22.84
CA LYS A 67 10.43 -11.82 -23.66
C LYS A 67 11.67 -11.19 -23.03
N ALA A 68 11.48 -10.29 -22.07
CA ALA A 68 12.53 -9.54 -21.40
C ALA A 68 12.09 -9.12 -20.00
N THR A 69 13.07 -8.83 -19.15
CA THR A 69 12.83 -8.11 -17.89
C THR A 69 13.60 -6.80 -17.88
N PHE A 70 13.04 -5.82 -17.19
CA PHE A 70 13.50 -4.45 -17.17
C PHE A 70 13.68 -4.00 -15.72
N GLU A 71 14.85 -3.46 -15.38
CA GLU A 71 15.08 -2.82 -14.09
C GLU A 71 14.79 -1.33 -14.23
N ILE A 72 13.88 -0.82 -13.38
CA ILE A 72 13.61 0.60 -13.22
C ILE A 72 14.37 1.10 -11.99
N TYR A 73 15.17 2.15 -12.17
CA TYR A 73 16.07 2.71 -11.16
C TYR A 73 16.11 4.23 -11.21
N LYS A 74 16.59 4.86 -10.13
CA LYS A 74 16.79 6.32 -10.08
C LYS A 74 18.01 6.73 -10.91
N CYS A 75 17.85 7.74 -11.76
CA CYS A 75 18.93 8.37 -12.53
C CYS A 75 18.88 9.90 -12.29
N GLY A 76 19.53 10.33 -11.21
CA GLY A 76 19.34 11.67 -10.67
C GLY A 76 17.95 11.81 -10.04
N ASN A 77 17.22 12.87 -10.40
CA ASN A 77 15.85 13.14 -9.91
C ASN A 77 14.76 12.44 -10.73
N LYS A 78 15.14 11.77 -11.83
CA LYS A 78 14.23 11.08 -12.74
C LYS A 78 14.40 9.57 -12.61
N LEU A 79 13.51 8.83 -13.26
CA LEU A 79 13.59 7.38 -13.39
C LEU A 79 14.05 6.97 -14.79
N CYS A 80 14.90 5.95 -14.81
CA CYS A 80 15.41 5.31 -16.00
C CYS A 80 15.19 3.80 -15.89
N GLY A 81 15.38 3.10 -17.00
CA GLY A 81 15.35 1.66 -16.97
C GLY A 81 16.14 1.01 -18.08
N LYS A 82 16.65 -0.18 -17.75
CA LYS A 82 17.53 -0.96 -18.60
C LYS A 82 17.03 -2.39 -18.73
N ILE A 83 17.38 -3.02 -19.84
CA ILE A 83 17.09 -4.44 -20.08
C ILE A 83 18.04 -5.28 -19.22
N VAL A 84 17.50 -6.11 -18.31
CA VAL A 84 18.32 -6.96 -17.42
C VAL A 84 18.26 -8.44 -17.75
N SER A 85 17.25 -8.88 -18.51
CA SER A 85 17.26 -10.20 -19.12
C SER A 85 16.54 -10.21 -20.46
N LEU A 86 16.92 -11.17 -21.31
CA LEU A 86 16.26 -11.50 -22.56
C LEU A 86 16.05 -13.01 -22.58
N THR A 87 14.84 -13.47 -22.90
CA THR A 87 14.55 -14.91 -23.06
C THR A 87 15.36 -15.50 -24.21
N VAL A 88 15.67 -14.69 -25.23
CA VAL A 88 16.56 -15.04 -26.34
C VAL A 88 17.63 -13.94 -26.47
N PRO A 89 18.76 -14.05 -25.74
CA PRO A 89 19.78 -13.00 -25.67
C PRO A 89 20.69 -12.98 -26.91
N ASN A 90 20.84 -14.11 -27.59
CA ASN A 90 21.66 -14.24 -28.79
C ASN A 90 20.77 -14.30 -30.04
N ASP A 91 21.29 -13.80 -31.16
CA ASP A 91 20.67 -13.93 -32.47
C ASP A 91 20.71 -15.41 -32.91
N PRO A 92 19.55 -16.03 -33.23
CA PRO A 92 19.51 -17.47 -33.56
C PRO A 92 20.28 -17.86 -34.83
N LYS A 93 20.53 -16.92 -35.74
CA LYS A 93 21.25 -17.18 -37.00
C LYS A 93 22.76 -17.12 -36.82
N THR A 94 23.23 -16.20 -35.97
CA THR A 94 24.67 -15.93 -35.81
C THR A 94 25.26 -16.47 -34.51
N GLY A 95 24.43 -16.80 -33.51
CA GLY A 95 24.85 -17.20 -32.17
C GLY A 95 25.45 -16.06 -31.32
N LYS A 96 25.56 -14.84 -31.87
CA LYS A 96 26.14 -13.68 -31.19
C LYS A 96 25.09 -12.93 -30.35
N PRO A 97 25.49 -12.15 -29.33
CA PRO A 97 24.56 -11.30 -28.58
C PRO A 97 23.76 -10.39 -29.50
N LYS A 98 22.45 -10.23 -29.23
CA LYS A 98 21.61 -9.28 -29.97
C LYS A 98 22.11 -7.86 -29.76
N THR A 99 22.30 -7.15 -30.86
CA THR A 99 22.64 -5.73 -30.87
C THR A 99 21.47 -4.89 -31.41
N ASP A 100 21.61 -3.58 -31.34
CA ASP A 100 20.59 -2.61 -31.73
C ASP A 100 20.56 -2.32 -33.24
N THR A 101 20.53 -3.37 -34.06
CA THR A 101 20.75 -3.31 -35.53
C THR A 101 19.83 -2.35 -36.29
N VAL A 102 18.65 -2.05 -35.76
CA VAL A 102 17.63 -1.17 -36.39
C VAL A 102 17.69 0.27 -35.89
N ASN A 103 18.67 0.63 -35.07
CA ASN A 103 18.78 2.00 -34.56
C ASN A 103 18.92 3.01 -35.72
N PRO A 104 18.17 4.13 -35.70
CA PRO A 104 18.32 5.17 -36.71
C PRO A 104 19.73 5.78 -36.73
N ASP A 105 20.42 5.87 -35.59
CA ASP A 105 21.83 6.26 -35.50
C ASP A 105 22.73 5.04 -35.76
N PRO A 106 23.51 5.02 -36.87
CA PRO A 106 24.41 3.92 -37.17
C PRO A 106 25.45 3.64 -36.08
N LYS A 107 25.86 4.67 -35.32
CA LYS A 107 26.87 4.54 -34.25
C LYS A 107 26.36 3.70 -33.08
N LEU A 108 25.04 3.61 -32.90
CA LEU A 108 24.41 2.85 -31.83
C LEU A 108 24.12 1.40 -32.24
N ARG A 109 24.20 1.03 -33.53
CA ARG A 109 23.75 -0.29 -34.01
C ARG A 109 24.56 -1.48 -33.51
N SER A 110 25.79 -1.24 -33.07
CA SER A 110 26.68 -2.25 -32.48
C SER A 110 26.47 -2.46 -30.98
N ARG A 111 25.70 -1.58 -30.30
CA ARG A 111 25.50 -1.71 -28.86
C ARG A 111 24.69 -2.96 -28.51
N PRO A 112 25.05 -3.72 -27.46
CA PRO A 112 24.24 -4.84 -27.00
C PRO A 112 22.86 -4.38 -26.52
N ARG A 113 21.83 -5.19 -26.76
CA ARG A 113 20.49 -4.93 -26.19
C ARG A 113 20.44 -5.23 -24.70
N LEU A 114 21.10 -6.29 -24.25
CA LEU A 114 21.21 -6.60 -22.82
C LEU A 114 22.04 -5.52 -22.13
N GLY A 115 21.53 -4.99 -21.02
CA GLY A 115 22.12 -3.87 -20.27
C GLY A 115 21.84 -2.49 -20.84
N MET A 116 21.21 -2.38 -22.02
CA MET A 116 20.89 -1.11 -22.65
C MET A 116 19.84 -0.33 -21.84
N VAL A 117 20.14 0.94 -21.55
CA VAL A 117 19.14 1.90 -21.06
C VAL A 117 18.24 2.27 -22.23
N PHE A 118 16.98 1.83 -22.16
CA PHE A 118 16.00 1.99 -23.22
C PHE A 118 14.87 2.93 -22.81
N MET A 119 14.70 3.18 -21.50
CA MET A 119 13.71 4.08 -20.97
C MET A 119 14.35 5.14 -20.06
N GLN A 120 13.93 6.39 -20.18
CA GLN A 120 14.51 7.52 -19.46
C GLN A 120 13.52 8.68 -19.35
N GLY A 121 13.80 9.62 -18.45
CA GLY A 121 13.11 10.91 -18.42
C GLY A 121 11.91 10.98 -17.47
N PHE A 122 11.47 9.83 -16.95
CA PHE A 122 10.24 9.71 -16.17
C PHE A 122 10.32 10.52 -14.88
N GLU A 123 9.31 11.35 -14.66
CA GLU A 123 9.19 12.22 -13.50
C GLU A 123 7.84 12.01 -12.84
N TYR A 124 7.79 12.08 -11.51
CA TYR A 124 6.54 11.89 -10.79
C TYR A 124 5.58 13.03 -11.13
N ASP A 125 4.34 12.68 -11.48
CA ASP A 125 3.27 13.61 -11.85
C ASP A 125 2.25 13.67 -10.70
N SER A 126 1.27 12.77 -10.69
CA SER A 126 0.29 12.60 -9.61
C SER A 126 -0.24 11.16 -9.58
N ASP A 127 -0.99 10.77 -8.55
CA ASP A 127 -1.80 9.52 -8.56
C ASP A 127 -1.04 8.24 -8.93
N ASN A 128 0.19 8.11 -8.42
CA ASN A 128 1.12 7.02 -8.74
C ASN A 128 1.45 6.93 -10.25
N LYS A 129 1.48 8.07 -10.94
CA LYS A 129 1.88 8.21 -12.33
C LYS A 129 3.21 8.94 -12.43
N TRP A 130 4.03 8.47 -13.36
CA TRP A 130 5.24 9.14 -13.81
C TRP A 130 5.13 9.38 -15.32
N ASP A 131 5.29 10.63 -15.75
CA ASP A 131 5.15 11.06 -17.14
C ASP A 131 6.48 11.62 -17.69
N ASP A 132 6.44 12.22 -18.88
CA ASP A 132 7.58 12.77 -19.64
C ASP A 132 8.66 11.75 -20.02
N GLY A 133 8.36 10.48 -19.79
CA GLY A 133 9.22 9.38 -20.14
C GLY A 133 9.36 9.21 -21.65
N LYS A 134 10.51 8.67 -22.06
CA LYS A 134 10.73 8.20 -23.42
C LYS A 134 11.18 6.75 -23.37
N ILE A 135 10.57 5.91 -24.20
CA ILE A 135 10.94 4.51 -24.36
C ILE A 135 11.39 4.29 -25.81
N TYR A 136 12.62 3.82 -25.98
CA TYR A 136 13.15 3.32 -27.24
C TYR A 136 12.83 1.82 -27.38
N ASP A 137 12.22 1.46 -28.51
CA ASP A 137 11.93 0.08 -28.88
C ASP A 137 13.02 -0.46 -29.82
N PRO A 138 13.90 -1.38 -29.37
CA PRO A 138 14.94 -1.97 -30.21
C PRO A 138 14.40 -2.96 -31.25
N GLU A 139 13.12 -3.33 -31.23
CA GLU A 139 12.52 -4.13 -32.29
C GLU A 139 12.15 -3.26 -33.50
N SER A 140 11.63 -2.05 -33.29
CA SER A 140 11.23 -1.14 -34.37
C SER A 140 12.20 0.02 -34.66
N GLY A 141 13.16 0.28 -33.77
CA GLY A 141 14.08 1.43 -33.88
C GLY A 141 13.43 2.78 -33.55
N LYS A 142 12.23 2.78 -32.96
CA LYS A 142 11.45 3.99 -32.68
C LYS A 142 11.50 4.38 -31.21
N THR A 143 11.40 5.67 -30.94
CA THR A 143 11.23 6.21 -29.59
C THR A 143 9.85 6.83 -29.45
N TYR A 144 9.17 6.51 -28.35
CA TYR A 144 7.83 7.00 -28.03
C TYR A 144 7.86 7.82 -26.75
N SER A 145 6.97 8.81 -26.65
CA SER A 145 6.64 9.44 -25.37
C SER A 145 5.79 8.47 -24.56
N CYS A 146 6.07 8.38 -23.26
CA CYS A 146 5.46 7.39 -22.39
C CYS A 146 5.17 7.93 -20.99
N TYR A 147 4.10 7.42 -20.39
CA TYR A 147 3.92 7.44 -18.94
C TYR A 147 3.87 6.03 -18.38
N MET A 148 4.15 5.90 -17.09
CA MET A 148 3.89 4.70 -16.30
C MET A 148 2.98 5.04 -15.13
N LYS A 149 2.02 4.17 -14.83
CA LYS A 149 1.08 4.34 -13.71
C LYS A 149 1.00 3.06 -12.91
N MET A 150 1.27 3.13 -11.61
CA MET A 150 1.14 1.98 -10.73
C MET A 150 -0.34 1.75 -10.41
N GLU A 151 -0.85 0.58 -10.79
CA GLU A 151 -2.21 0.15 -10.45
C GLU A 151 -2.25 -0.49 -9.05
N ASN A 152 -1.18 -1.19 -8.70
CA ASN A 152 -0.94 -1.72 -7.35
C ASN A 152 0.57 -1.99 -7.17
N ALA A 153 0.99 -2.60 -6.05
CA ALA A 153 2.41 -2.85 -5.77
C ALA A 153 3.14 -3.70 -6.82
N ASN A 154 2.43 -4.53 -7.59
CA ASN A 154 2.98 -5.52 -8.51
C ASN A 154 2.49 -5.39 -9.96
N THR A 155 1.67 -4.38 -10.26
CA THR A 155 1.12 -4.14 -11.60
C THR A 155 1.23 -2.67 -11.94
N MET A 156 1.73 -2.37 -13.14
CA MET A 156 1.71 -1.02 -13.70
C MET A 156 1.15 -1.03 -15.13
N GLU A 157 0.50 0.06 -15.50
CA GLU A 157 0.28 0.43 -16.89
C GLU A 157 1.52 1.17 -17.41
N VAL A 158 1.98 0.82 -18.61
CA VAL A 158 2.95 1.61 -19.38
C VAL A 158 2.30 1.96 -20.70
N LYS A 159 2.10 3.25 -20.97
CA LYS A 159 1.47 3.72 -22.20
C LYS A 159 2.44 4.50 -23.06
N GLY A 160 2.59 4.11 -24.32
CA GLY A 160 3.34 4.85 -25.34
C GLY A 160 2.40 5.57 -26.30
N TYR A 161 2.75 6.81 -26.67
CA TYR A 161 1.95 7.67 -27.53
C TYR A 161 2.81 8.56 -28.43
N ILE A 162 2.19 9.12 -29.48
CA ILE A 162 2.80 10.09 -30.40
C ILE A 162 2.01 11.39 -30.31
N GLY A 163 2.66 12.48 -29.89
CA GLY A 163 1.99 13.75 -29.65
C GLY A 163 1.18 13.72 -28.35
N PHE A 164 -0.12 13.38 -28.43
CA PHE A 164 -1.03 13.38 -27.29
C PHE A 164 -1.29 11.96 -26.73
N SER A 165 -1.38 11.83 -25.40
CA SER A 165 -1.59 10.55 -24.70
C SER A 165 -2.90 9.82 -25.02
N LEU A 166 -3.86 10.51 -25.64
CA LEU A 166 -5.12 9.93 -26.12
C LEU A 166 -4.91 8.97 -27.30
N ILE A 167 -3.86 9.19 -28.12
CA ILE A 167 -3.56 8.37 -29.31
C ILE A 167 -2.30 7.54 -29.02
N GLY A 168 -2.49 6.40 -28.37
CA GLY A 168 -1.40 5.54 -27.94
C GLY A 168 -1.83 4.12 -27.62
N LYS A 169 -0.86 3.28 -27.24
CA LYS A 169 -1.08 1.90 -26.81
C LYS A 169 -0.58 1.70 -25.39
N SER A 170 -1.37 1.02 -24.58
CA SER A 170 -1.02 0.64 -23.21
C SER A 170 -0.56 -0.82 -23.16
N GLN A 171 0.39 -1.10 -22.27
CA GLN A 171 0.80 -2.44 -21.88
C GLN A 171 0.73 -2.58 -20.36
N THR A 172 0.39 -3.77 -19.90
CA THR A 172 0.49 -4.11 -18.48
C THR A 172 1.85 -4.73 -18.20
N TRP A 173 2.59 -4.15 -17.26
CA TRP A 173 3.80 -4.75 -16.73
C TRP A 173 3.55 -5.32 -15.34
N THR A 174 4.17 -6.47 -15.08
CA THR A 174 4.08 -7.19 -13.82
C THR A 174 5.45 -7.26 -13.17
N ARG A 175 5.48 -7.05 -11.85
CA ARG A 175 6.71 -7.12 -11.07
C ARG A 175 7.25 -8.56 -11.09
N VAL A 176 8.54 -8.69 -11.34
CA VAL A 176 9.25 -9.97 -11.24
C VAL A 176 9.50 -10.24 -9.75
N LYS A 177 9.06 -11.40 -9.27
CA LYS A 177 9.26 -11.87 -7.89
C LYS A 177 10.48 -12.77 -7.80
#